data_AF-A0A4Q5YW08-F1
#
_entry.id   AF-A0A4Q5YW08-F1
#
_cell.length_a   1.000
_cell.length_b   1.000
_cell.length_c   1.000
_cell.angle_alpha   90.00
_cell.angle_beta   90.00
_cell.angle_gamma   90.00
#
_symmetry.space_group_name_H-M   'P 1'
#
loop_
_entity.id
_entity.type
_entity.pdbx_description
1 polymer ?
#
loop_
_entity_poly.entity_id
_entity_poly.type
_entity_poly.pdbx_seq_one_letter_code
_entity_poly.pdbx_strand_id
1 'polypeptide(L)'
;MKEQHYKNHRQIVPLYHGLTLLALIAGWVLAIMEIVRNKQGDRLTQFLFLLIFIIASSLYYHTRTFALKAQDRAIRAEENLRHTLLTGKPLDVRLTLNQIIALRFASATSEMAV
;
A
#
# COMPACT_ATOMS: atom_id res chain seq x y z
N MET A 1 6.38 7.88 -21.06
CA MET A 1 5.76 7.66 -19.74
C MET A 1 5.14 8.96 -19.29
N LYS A 2 3.96 8.93 -18.64
CA LYS A 2 3.37 10.16 -18.09
C LYS A 2 4.23 10.64 -16.92
N GLU A 3 4.50 11.94 -16.85
CA GLU A 3 5.33 12.52 -15.80
C GLU A 3 4.73 12.21 -14.41
N GLN A 4 5.54 11.66 -13.52
CA GLN A 4 5.14 11.30 -12.17
C GLN A 4 5.70 12.38 -11.23
N HIS A 5 4.81 13.14 -10.58
CA HIS A 5 5.17 14.07 -9.51
C HIS A 5 4.72 13.52 -8.15
N TYR A 6 5.34 13.99 -7.06
CA TYR A 6 5.05 13.55 -5.69
C TYR A 6 3.55 13.54 -5.33
N LYS A 7 2.78 14.51 -5.84
CA LYS A 7 1.32 14.60 -5.66
C LYS A 7 0.53 13.49 -6.37
N ASN A 8 1.03 12.96 -7.49
CA ASN A 8 0.37 11.91 -8.29
C ASN A 8 0.86 10.51 -7.95
N HIS A 9 2.03 10.37 -7.33
CA HIS A 9 2.62 9.08 -7.01
C HIS A 9 1.82 8.27 -5.97
N ARG A 10 1.03 8.95 -5.13
CA ARG A 10 0.19 8.31 -4.11
C ARG A 10 -1.14 7.87 -4.70
N GLN A 11 -1.26 6.58 -5.01
CA GLN A 11 -2.53 5.99 -5.46
C GLN A 11 -3.45 5.71 -4.26
N ILE A 12 -4.49 6.54 -4.10
CA ILE A 12 -5.59 6.28 -3.17
C ILE A 12 -6.79 5.75 -3.95
N VAL A 13 -7.25 4.57 -3.58
CA VAL A 13 -8.50 3.99 -4.08
C VAL A 13 -9.56 4.20 -3.00
N PRO A 14 -10.55 5.11 -3.18
CA PRO A 14 -11.49 5.50 -2.12
C PRO A 14 -12.28 4.32 -1.55
N LEU A 15 -12.76 3.42 -2.40
CA LEU A 15 -13.50 2.23 -1.97
C LEU A 15 -12.62 1.32 -1.11
N TYR A 16 -11.36 1.10 -1.51
CA TYR A 16 -10.45 0.24 -0.75
C TYR A 16 -10.01 0.89 0.56
N HIS A 17 -9.52 2.13 0.53
CA HIS A 17 -8.91 2.76 1.72
C HIS A 17 -9.93 3.36 2.68
N GLY A 18 -11.02 3.93 2.14
CA GLY A 18 -12.07 4.55 2.94
C GLY A 18 -13.13 3.53 3.32
N LEU A 19 -13.90 3.07 2.33
CA LEU A 19 -15.07 2.24 2.58
C LEU A 19 -14.70 0.90 3.24
N THR A 20 -13.72 0.15 2.71
CA THR A 20 -13.34 -1.14 3.30
C THR A 20 -12.79 -1.00 4.71
N LEU A 21 -11.97 0.02 4.98
CA LEU A 21 -11.45 0.27 6.33
C LEU A 21 -12.57 0.59 7.31
N LEU A 22 -13.51 1.47 6.93
CA LEU A 22 -14.67 1.79 7.75
C LEU A 22 -15.56 0.57 8.00
N ALA A 23 -15.80 -0.26 6.97
CA ALA A 23 -16.57 -1.49 7.09
C ALA A 23 -15.90 -2.51 8.02
N LEU A 24 -14.57 -2.66 7.95
CA LEU A 24 -13.81 -3.52 8.85
C LEU A 24 -13.94 -3.04 10.31
N ILE A 25 -13.78 -1.74 10.56
CA ILE A 25 -13.92 -1.16 11.91
C ILE A 25 -15.34 -1.40 12.45
N ALA A 26 -16.36 -1.06 11.66
CA ALA A 26 -17.75 -1.27 12.04
C ALA A 26 -18.04 -2.76 12.33
N GLY A 27 -17.54 -3.66 11.48
CA GLY A 27 -17.69 -5.10 11.65
C GLY A 27 -17.07 -5.64 12.94
N TRP A 28 -15.86 -5.18 13.27
CA TRP A 28 -15.21 -5.48 14.56
C TRP A 28 -16.04 -5.01 15.75
N VAL A 29 -16.52 -3.77 15.70
CA VAL A 29 -17.35 -3.20 16.77
C VAL A 29 -18.62 -4.03 16.96
N LEU A 30 -19.34 -4.34 15.87
CA LEU A 30 -20.57 -5.13 15.93
C LEU A 30 -20.33 -6.56 16.43
N ALA A 31 -19.26 -7.22 15.98
CA ALA A 31 -18.90 -8.56 16.43
C ALA A 31 -18.58 -8.60 17.94
N ILE A 32 -17.83 -7.61 18.43
CA ILE A 32 -17.51 -7.50 19.86
C ILE A 32 -18.76 -7.17 20.68
N MET A 33 -19.58 -6.22 20.22
CA MET A 33 -20.84 -5.86 20.89
C MET A 33 -21.75 -7.07 21.05
N GLU A 34 -21.87 -7.91 20.01
CA GLU A 34 -22.71 -9.10 20.05
C GLU A 34 -22.20 -10.13 21.06
N ILE A 35 -20.88 -10.34 21.16
CA ILE A 35 -20.28 -11.24 22.15
C ILE A 35 -20.52 -10.76 23.58
N VAL A 36 -20.39 -9.45 23.81
CA VAL A 36 -20.57 -8.86 25.15
C VAL A 36 -22.03 -8.89 25.59
N ARG A 37 -22.96 -8.63 24.67
CA ARG A 37 -24.41 -8.61 24.92
C ARG A 37 -24.97 -10.02 25.10
N ASN A 38 -24.54 -10.96 24.25
CA ASN A 38 -25.10 -12.31 24.23
C ASN A 38 -24.32 -13.25 25.17
N LYS A 39 -24.72 -13.25 26.44
CA LYS A 39 -24.03 -14.02 27.49
C LYS A 39 -24.52 -15.46 27.64
N GLN A 40 -25.64 -15.84 27.03
CA GLN A 40 -26.30 -17.14 27.20
C GLN A 40 -26.43 -17.87 25.85
N GLY A 41 -26.31 -19.20 25.86
CA GLY A 41 -26.41 -20.02 24.64
C GLY A 41 -25.07 -20.30 23.94
N ASP A 42 -25.13 -21.01 22.82
CA ASP A 42 -23.98 -21.33 21.97
C ASP A 42 -23.40 -20.04 21.35
N ARG A 43 -22.06 -19.94 21.38
CA ARG A 43 -21.31 -18.78 20.90
C ARG A 43 -20.52 -19.02 19.61
N LEU A 44 -20.68 -20.20 19.00
CA LEU A 44 -19.94 -20.58 17.80
C LEU A 44 -20.06 -19.52 16.69
N THR A 45 -21.26 -19.02 16.42
CA THR A 45 -21.52 -18.03 15.36
C THR A 45 -20.73 -16.73 15.61
N GLN A 46 -20.69 -16.23 16.84
CA GLN A 46 -19.98 -15.00 17.18
C GLN A 46 -18.46 -15.17 17.04
N PHE A 47 -17.93 -16.33 17.43
CA PHE A 47 -16.50 -16.64 17.23
C PHE A 47 -16.16 -16.79 15.74
N LEU A 48 -17.05 -17.36 14.93
CA LEU A 48 -16.88 -17.41 13.47
C LEU A 48 -16.83 -16.01 12.86
N PHE A 49 -17.70 -15.08 13.31
CA PHE A 49 -17.64 -13.69 12.87
C PHE A 49 -16.32 -13.01 13.26
N LEU A 50 -15.84 -13.19 14.48
CA LEU A 50 -14.52 -12.68 14.89
C LEU A 50 -13.41 -13.22 13.99
N LEU A 51 -13.41 -14.54 13.73
CA LEU A 51 -12.41 -15.17 12.87
C LEU A 51 -12.44 -14.59 11.46
N ILE A 52 -13.63 -14.37 10.89
CA ILE A 52 -13.78 -13.73 9.57
C ILE A 52 -13.20 -12.32 9.57
N PHE A 53 -13.45 -11.50 10.60
CA PHE A 53 -12.89 -10.15 10.67
C PHE A 53 -11.37 -10.13 10.90
N ILE A 54 -10.82 -11.11 11.63
CA ILE A 54 -9.37 -11.31 11.73
C ILE A 54 -8.77 -11.59 10.34
N ILE A 55 -9.34 -12.56 9.62
CA ILE A 55 -8.88 -12.94 8.28
C ILE A 55 -9.01 -11.76 7.31
N ALA A 56 -10.14 -11.06 7.31
CA ALA A 56 -10.38 -9.91 6.44
C ALA A 56 -9.41 -8.75 6.73
N SER A 57 -9.11 -8.49 8.01
CA SER A 57 -8.13 -7.47 8.41
C SER A 57 -6.72 -7.85 7.97
N SER A 58 -6.36 -9.13 8.12
CA SER A 58 -5.09 -9.66 7.61
C SER A 58 -4.97 -9.49 6.10
N LEU A 59 -6.03 -9.82 5.34
CA LEU A 59 -6.06 -9.64 3.89
C LEU A 59 -5.91 -8.17 3.49
N TYR A 60 -6.62 -7.25 4.15
CA TYR A 60 -6.51 -5.81 3.90
C TYR A 60 -5.09 -5.30 4.13
N TYR A 61 -4.44 -5.72 5.22
CA TYR A 61 -3.07 -5.34 5.52
C TYR A 61 -2.07 -5.92 4.51
N HIS A 62 -2.13 -7.22 4.25
CA HIS A 62 -1.18 -7.90 3.37
C HIS A 62 -1.31 -7.45 1.91
N THR A 63 -2.53 -7.25 1.41
CA THR A 63 -2.76 -6.73 0.06
C THR A 63 -2.08 -5.37 -0.13
N ARG A 64 -2.18 -4.48 0.87
CA ARG A 64 -1.52 -3.17 0.82
C ARG A 64 0.01 -3.28 0.84
N THR A 65 0.55 -4.11 1.74
CA THR A 65 2.01 -4.27 1.86
C THR A 65 2.62 -4.94 0.63
N PHE A 66 1.93 -5.91 0.03
CA PHE A 66 2.38 -6.56 -1.20
C PHE A 66 2.39 -5.60 -2.38
N ALA A 67 1.34 -4.78 -2.55
CA ALA A 67 1.28 -3.76 -3.59
C ALA A 67 2.42 -2.73 -3.44
N LEU A 68 2.70 -2.25 -2.23
CA LEU A 68 3.83 -1.35 -1.95
C LEU A 68 5.17 -1.99 -2.30
N LYS A 69 5.43 -3.21 -1.83
CA LYS A 69 6.68 -3.92 -2.14
C LYS A 69 6.85 -4.20 -3.64
N ALA A 70 5.76 -4.47 -4.36
CA ALA A 70 5.80 -4.63 -5.81
C ALA A 70 6.13 -3.31 -6.52
N GLN A 71 5.52 -2.21 -6.06
CA GLN A 71 5.83 -0.87 -6.55
C GLN A 71 7.30 -0.50 -6.30
N ASP A 72 7.84 -0.76 -5.11
CA ASP A 72 9.24 -0.49 -4.77
C ASP A 72 10.23 -1.22 -5.70
N ARG A 73 9.93 -2.49 -6.01
CA ARG A 73 10.72 -3.27 -6.98
C ARG A 73 10.60 -2.72 -8.39
N ALA A 74 9.40 -2.32 -8.80
CA ALA A 74 9.17 -1.71 -10.10
C ALA A 74 9.93 -0.37 -10.24
N ILE A 75 9.89 0.49 -9.23
CA ILE A 75 10.64 1.76 -9.20
C ILE A 75 12.13 1.51 -9.38
N ARG A 76 12.72 0.56 -8.65
CA ARG A 76 14.14 0.22 -8.78
C ARG A 76 14.47 -0.28 -10.19
N ALA A 77 13.62 -1.10 -10.80
CA ALA A 77 13.82 -1.60 -12.16
C ALA A 77 13.70 -0.48 -13.21
N GLU A 78 12.70 0.38 -13.09
CA GLU A 78 12.48 1.56 -13.96
C GLU A 78 13.69 2.50 -13.93
N GLU A 79 14.15 2.88 -12.74
CA GLU A 79 15.28 3.80 -12.59
C GLU A 79 16.61 3.17 -13.02
N ASN A 80 16.81 1.88 -12.77
CA ASN A 80 17.99 1.18 -13.25
C ASN A 80 18.04 1.12 -14.80
N LEU A 81 16.89 0.86 -15.45
CA LEU A 81 16.79 0.91 -16.90
C LEU A 81 17.07 2.32 -17.43
N ARG A 82 16.48 3.35 -16.82
CA ARG A 82 16.71 4.75 -17.20
C ARG A 82 18.20 5.12 -17.12
N HIS A 83 18.86 4.80 -16.02
CA HIS A 83 20.29 5.07 -15.85
C HIS A 83 21.16 4.30 -16.85
N THR A 84 20.80 3.04 -17.13
CA THR A 84 21.50 2.21 -18.11
C THR A 84 21.37 2.76 -19.52
N LEU A 85 20.18 3.22 -19.92
CA LEU A 85 19.96 3.84 -21.23
C LEU A 85 20.74 5.15 -21.40
N LEU A 86 20.92 5.94 -20.34
CA LEU A 86 21.63 7.23 -20.39
C LEU A 86 23.15 7.11 -20.29
N THR A 87 23.65 6.15 -19.51
CA THR A 87 25.10 6.05 -19.18
C THR A 87 25.78 4.79 -19.70
N GLY A 88 25.00 3.84 -20.23
CA GLY A 88 25.47 2.51 -20.60
C GLY A 88 25.80 1.59 -19.40
N LYS A 89 25.59 2.05 -18.16
CA LYS A 89 25.95 1.31 -16.94
C LYS A 89 24.74 1.12 -16.01
N PRO A 90 24.65 -0.02 -15.30
CA PRO A 90 23.63 -0.21 -14.29
C PRO A 90 23.79 0.80 -13.15
N LEU A 91 22.69 1.05 -12.45
CA LEU A 91 22.60 1.92 -11.30
C LEU A 91 23.33 1.28 -10.11
N ASP A 92 24.05 2.08 -9.32
CA ASP A 92 24.86 1.56 -8.21
C ASP A 92 23.99 0.80 -7.20
N VAL A 93 24.35 -0.45 -6.94
CA VAL A 93 23.64 -1.36 -6.02
C VAL A 93 23.62 -0.82 -4.58
N ARG A 94 24.59 0.02 -4.21
CA ARG A 94 24.67 0.67 -2.89
C ARG A 94 23.56 1.70 -2.66
N LEU A 95 22.87 2.15 -3.71
CA LEU A 95 21.80 3.12 -3.57
C LEU A 95 20.56 2.50 -2.90
N THR A 96 20.13 3.16 -1.83
CA THR A 96 18.89 2.83 -1.12
C THR A 96 17.67 3.18 -1.95
N LEU A 97 16.53 2.55 -1.69
CA LEU A 97 15.29 2.85 -2.41
C LEU A 97 14.91 4.34 -2.30
N ASN A 98 15.08 4.96 -1.12
CA ASN A 98 14.78 6.37 -0.93
C ASN A 98 15.64 7.28 -1.80
N GLN A 99 16.93 6.96 -1.96
CA GLN A 99 17.83 7.70 -2.86
C GLN A 99 17.43 7.51 -4.32
N ILE A 100 17.04 6.29 -4.72
CA ILE A 100 16.53 6.01 -6.07
C ILE A 100 15.26 6.80 -6.36
N ILE A 101 14.33 6.86 -5.39
CA ILE A 101 13.13 7.69 -5.49
C ILE A 101 13.50 9.17 -5.60
N ALA A 102 14.50 9.65 -4.85
CA ALA A 102 14.98 11.03 -4.96
C ALA A 102 15.53 11.33 -6.38
N LEU A 103 16.31 10.42 -6.97
CA LEU A 103 16.81 10.54 -8.35
C LEU A 103 15.70 10.61 -9.39
N ARG A 104 14.59 9.88 -9.18
CA ARG A 104 13.40 9.96 -10.04
C ARG A 104 12.82 11.37 -10.09
N PHE A 105 12.75 12.06 -8.95
CA PHE A 105 12.17 13.40 -8.86
C PHE A 105 13.18 14.54 -9.08
N ALA A 106 14.49 14.29 -8.94
CA ALA A 106 15.53 15.30 -9.16
C ALA A 106 15.53 15.86 -10.60
N SER A 107 15.18 15.04 -11.61
CA SER A 107 15.07 15.49 -13.00
C SER A 107 13.77 16.25 -13.31
N ALA A 108 12.73 16.15 -12.47
CA ALA A 108 11.47 16.87 -12.68
C ALA A 108 11.57 18.36 -12.27
N THR A 109 12.61 18.74 -11.53
CA THR A 109 12.85 20.13 -11.10
C THR A 109 13.56 20.98 -12.15
N SER A 110 14.24 20.39 -13.14
CA SER A 110 14.95 21.18 -14.18
C SER A 110 14.04 21.75 -15.27
N GLU A 111 12.78 21.29 -15.38
CA GLU A 111 11.80 21.86 -16.33
C GLU A 111 10.97 23.02 -15.75
N MET A 112 11.15 23.37 -14.46
CA MET A 112 10.48 24.53 -13.83
C MET A 112 11.37 25.79 -13.77
N ALA A 113 12.47 25.83 -14.51
CA ALA A 113 13.42 26.96 -14.55
C ALA A 113 13.48 27.67 -15.93
N VAL A 114 12.39 27.64 -16.69
CA VAL A 114 12.20 28.45 -17.91
C VAL A 114 10.83 29.11 -17.86
#